data_AF-T0SYN6-F1
#
_entry.id   AF-T0SYN6-F1
#
_cell.length_a   1.000
_cell.length_b   1.000
_cell.length_c   1.000
_cell.angle_alpha   90.00
_cell.angle_beta   90.00
_cell.angle_gamma   90.00
#
_symmetry.space_group_name_H-M   'P 1'
#
loop_
_entity.id
_entity.type
_entity.pdbx_description
1 polymer ?
#
loop_
_entity_poly.entity_id
_entity_poly.type
_entity_poly.pdbx_seq_one_letter_code
_entity_poly.pdbx_strand_id
1 'polypeptide(L)'
;MGDDEFSSQPMIDDRDNILCYNGEIYNYLEVKEKLIEKGVEFKGSSDSEVFLKAYGLWGSDFTEHLDGCYSALIYNKSNHEVFIIRDHFGIKPLYYFIDDYQFIVLLRNKAYSSL
;
A
#
# COMPACT_ATOMS: atom_id res chain seq x y z
N MET A 1 -14.34 -6.71 2.44
CA MET A 1 -13.45 -7.53 1.60
C MET A 1 -14.15 -7.78 0.29
N GLY A 2 -13.95 -6.90 -0.69
CA GLY A 2 -14.38 -7.13 -2.05
C GLY A 2 -13.21 -7.78 -2.78
N ASP A 3 -13.30 -9.09 -3.04
CA ASP A 3 -12.45 -9.75 -4.05
C ASP A 3 -12.95 -9.30 -5.44
N ASP A 4 -12.89 -7.99 -5.71
CA ASP A 4 -13.10 -7.45 -7.05
C ASP A 4 -11.80 -7.55 -7.84
N GLU A 5 -11.89 -7.59 -9.18
CA GLU A 5 -10.73 -7.71 -10.06
C GLU A 5 -9.67 -6.61 -9.82
N PHE A 6 -10.10 -5.48 -9.28
CA PHE A 6 -9.31 -4.30 -8.96
C PHE A 6 -8.55 -4.40 -7.62
N SER A 7 -8.68 -5.52 -6.89
CA SER A 7 -7.92 -5.81 -5.66
C SER A 7 -6.62 -6.60 -5.89
N SER A 8 -6.37 -7.03 -7.14
CA SER A 8 -5.21 -7.86 -7.51
C SER A 8 -3.88 -7.19 -7.19
N GLN A 9 -2.92 -7.98 -6.69
CA GLN A 9 -1.58 -7.52 -6.33
C GLN A 9 -0.51 -8.07 -7.30
N PRO A 10 0.48 -7.26 -7.71
CA PRO A 10 0.65 -5.85 -7.37
C PRO A 10 -0.41 -4.96 -8.05
N MET A 11 -0.89 -3.95 -7.34
CA MET A 11 -1.83 -2.96 -7.87
C MET A 11 -1.07 -1.83 -8.55
N ILE A 12 -1.58 -1.34 -9.69
CA ILE A 12 -0.99 -0.22 -10.43
C ILE A 12 -2.05 0.86 -10.62
N ASP A 13 -1.75 2.10 -10.22
CA ASP A 13 -2.64 3.24 -10.46
C ASP A 13 -2.42 3.90 -11.84
N ASP A 14 -3.21 4.93 -12.11
CA ASP A 14 -3.14 5.77 -13.32
C ASP A 14 -1.88 6.63 -13.41
N ARG A 15 -1.10 6.72 -12.33
CA ARG A 15 0.16 7.46 -12.25
C ARG A 15 1.38 6.53 -12.21
N ASP A 16 1.19 5.26 -12.57
CA ASP A 16 2.23 4.24 -12.58
C ASP A 16 2.83 3.91 -11.20
N ASN A 17 2.19 4.28 -10.10
CA ASN A 17 2.57 3.81 -8.78
C ASN A 17 2.21 2.34 -8.63
N ILE A 18 3.12 1.54 -8.08
CA ILE A 18 2.93 0.11 -7.87
C ILE A 18 2.81 -0.18 -6.37
N LEU A 19 1.71 -0.79 -5.95
CA LEU A 19 1.46 -1.21 -4.58
C LEU A 19 1.58 -2.72 -4.43
N CYS A 20 2.34 -3.15 -3.43
CA CYS A 20 2.27 -4.48 -2.82
C CYS A 20 1.72 -4.31 -1.40
N TYR A 21 0.63 -4.99 -1.07
CA TYR A 21 -0.11 -4.77 0.17
C TYR A 21 -0.42 -6.06 0.94
N ASN A 22 -0.23 -6.02 2.26
CA ASN A 22 -0.70 -7.03 3.20
C ASN A 22 -1.36 -6.36 4.39
N GLY A 23 -2.69 -6.24 4.37
CA GLY A 23 -3.38 -5.53 5.44
C GLY A 23 -4.85 -5.37 5.22
N GLU A 24 -5.45 -4.59 6.11
CA GLU A 24 -6.80 -4.05 6.02
C GLU A 24 -6.79 -2.61 6.54
N ILE A 25 -7.43 -1.69 5.82
CA ILE A 25 -7.82 -0.36 6.34
C ILE A 25 -9.27 -0.45 6.80
N TYR A 26 -9.50 -0.24 8.09
CA TYR A 26 -10.82 -0.32 8.71
C TYR A 26 -11.71 0.87 8.34
N ASN A 27 -11.13 2.07 8.28
CA ASN A 27 -11.85 3.29 7.93
C ASN A 27 -11.84 3.61 6.41
N TYR A 28 -11.62 2.61 5.55
CA TYR A 28 -11.43 2.84 4.11
C TYR A 28 -12.61 3.52 3.42
N LEU A 29 -13.85 3.31 3.89
CA LEU A 29 -15.04 3.97 3.35
C LEU A 29 -15.03 5.48 3.63
N GLU A 30 -14.70 5.87 4.87
CA GLU A 30 -14.58 7.28 5.26
C GLU A 30 -13.46 7.98 4.49
N VAL A 31 -12.31 7.30 4.35
CA VAL A 31 -11.18 7.82 3.58
C VAL A 31 -11.55 7.94 2.11
N LYS A 32 -12.24 6.96 1.54
CA LYS A 32 -12.72 7.00 0.15
C LYS A 32 -13.63 8.20 -0.10
N GLU A 33 -14.56 8.50 0.80
CA GLU A 33 -15.42 9.69 0.70
C GLU A 33 -14.59 10.97 0.65
N LYS A 34 -13.62 11.13 1.57
CA LYS A 34 -12.68 12.28 1.58
C LYS A 34 -11.89 12.41 0.28
N LEU A 35 -11.48 11.29 -0.31
CA LEU A 35 -10.75 11.27 -1.58
C LEU A 35 -11.66 11.67 -2.75
N ILE A 36 -12.89 11.17 -2.80
CA ILE A 36 -13.89 11.53 -3.83
C ILE A 36 -14.22 13.02 -3.76
N GLU A 37 -14.38 13.60 -2.56
CA GLU A 37 -14.58 15.04 -2.37
C GLU A 37 -13.43 15.90 -2.91
N LYS A 38 -12.22 15.31 -3.01
CA LYS A 38 -11.03 15.95 -3.59
C LYS A 38 -10.87 15.65 -5.09
N GLY A 39 -11.84 14.99 -5.71
CA GLY A 39 -11.84 14.68 -7.14
C GLY A 39 -11.07 13.42 -7.51
N VAL A 40 -10.79 12.52 -6.56
CA VAL A 40 -10.15 11.24 -6.85
C VAL A 40 -11.14 10.25 -7.43
N GLU A 41 -10.80 9.67 -8.57
CA GLU A 41 -11.59 8.62 -9.23
C GLU A 41 -11.19 7.21 -8.76
N PHE A 42 -12.17 6.33 -8.65
CA PHE A 42 -12.02 4.93 -8.25
C PHE A 42 -12.54 3.99 -9.32
N LYS A 43 -11.83 2.89 -9.54
CA LYS A 43 -12.25 1.79 -10.43
C LYS A 43 -12.97 0.69 -9.66
N GLY A 44 -12.57 0.46 -8.42
CA GLY A 44 -13.10 -0.58 -7.55
C GLY A 44 -13.50 -0.05 -6.18
N SER A 45 -13.59 -1.00 -5.24
CA SER A 45 -14.05 -0.74 -3.87
C SER A 45 -13.10 -1.26 -2.79
N SER A 46 -11.94 -1.80 -3.18
CA SER A 46 -10.98 -2.36 -2.24
C SER A 46 -10.35 -1.29 -1.35
N ASP A 47 -10.02 -1.68 -0.12
CA ASP A 47 -9.25 -0.86 0.80
C ASP A 47 -7.82 -0.62 0.27
N SER A 48 -7.24 -1.58 -0.45
CA SER A 48 -5.93 -1.41 -1.10
C SER A 48 -5.93 -0.33 -2.19
N GLU A 49 -7.05 -0.12 -2.91
CA GLU A 49 -7.18 1.00 -3.84
C GLU A 49 -7.25 2.33 -3.09
N VAL A 50 -8.00 2.38 -1.99
CA VAL A 50 -8.03 3.54 -1.08
C VAL A 50 -6.64 3.87 -0.57
N PHE A 51 -5.85 2.86 -0.19
CA PHE A 51 -4.46 3.01 0.25
C PHE A 51 -3.61 3.70 -0.81
N LEU A 52 -3.60 3.17 -2.04
CA LEU A 52 -2.77 3.70 -3.13
C LEU A 52 -3.21 5.11 -3.56
N LYS A 53 -4.52 5.34 -3.64
CA LYS A 53 -5.08 6.64 -3.98
C LYS A 53 -4.83 7.69 -2.89
N ALA A 54 -4.87 7.31 -1.62
CA ALA A 54 -4.51 8.19 -0.51
C ALA A 54 -3.04 8.64 -0.59
N TYR A 55 -2.12 7.70 -0.86
CA TYR A 55 -0.71 8.04 -1.13
C TYR A 55 -0.59 9.01 -2.32
N GLY A 56 -1.30 8.75 -3.42
CA GLY A 56 -1.27 9.62 -4.60
C GLY A 56 -1.78 11.05 -4.34
N LEU A 57 -2.70 11.25 -3.39
CA LEU A 57 -3.23 12.57 -3.04
C LEU A 57 -2.42 13.28 -1.95
N TRP A 58 -2.06 12.57 -0.88
CA TRP A 58 -1.48 13.14 0.33
C TRP A 58 0.02 12.86 0.50
N GLY A 59 0.65 12.14 -0.44
CA GLY A 59 2.09 11.85 -0.38
C GLY A 59 2.46 10.99 0.82
N SER A 60 3.55 11.32 1.51
CA SER A 60 4.07 10.58 2.67
C SER A 60 3.15 10.62 3.89
N ASP A 61 2.30 11.64 4.00
CA ASP A 61 1.52 11.92 5.21
C ASP A 61 0.18 11.18 5.20
N PHE A 62 -0.13 10.45 4.11
CA PHE A 62 -1.41 9.80 3.90
C PHE A 62 -1.81 8.83 5.03
N THR A 63 -0.85 8.25 5.73
CA THR A 63 -1.12 7.29 6.81
C THR A 63 -1.73 7.93 8.06
N GLU A 64 -1.62 9.24 8.24
CA GLU A 64 -2.33 9.96 9.32
C GLU A 64 -3.86 9.87 9.17
N HIS A 65 -4.34 9.52 7.98
CA HIS A 65 -5.77 9.35 7.69
C HIS A 65 -6.25 7.90 7.80
N LEU A 66 -5.35 6.93 8.01
CA LEU A 66 -5.66 5.51 7.95
C LEU A 66 -5.75 4.89 9.35
N ASP A 67 -6.85 4.21 9.62
CA ASP A 67 -6.99 3.27 10.73
C ASP A 67 -6.99 1.85 10.16
N GLY A 68 -6.10 0.99 10.63
CA GLY A 68 -5.92 -0.33 10.06
C GLY A 68 -4.70 -1.09 10.58
N CYS A 69 -4.54 -2.30 10.06
CA CYS A 69 -3.33 -3.08 10.22
C CYS A 69 -2.79 -3.45 8.85
N TYR A 70 -1.58 -3.01 8.51
CA TYR A 70 -1.03 -3.14 7.17
C TYR A 70 0.49 -3.13 7.15
N SER A 71 1.05 -3.87 6.20
CA SER A 71 2.39 -3.66 5.70
C SER A 71 2.32 -3.51 4.19
N ALA A 72 3.04 -2.53 3.65
CA ALA A 72 2.97 -2.18 2.25
C ALA A 72 4.31 -1.71 1.70
N LEU A 73 4.44 -1.86 0.38
CA LEU A 73 5.49 -1.26 -0.43
C LEU A 73 4.82 -0.51 -1.57
N ILE A 74 5.18 0.74 -1.76
CA ILE A 74 4.81 1.55 -2.92
C ILE A 74 6.09 1.86 -3.70
N TYR A 75 6.09 1.58 -4.99
CA TYR A 75 7.12 2.05 -5.91
C TYR A 75 6.55 3.15 -6.79
N ASN A 76 7.12 4.35 -6.69
CA ASN A 76 6.75 5.49 -7.53
C ASN A 76 7.67 5.51 -8.76
N LYS A 77 7.10 5.21 -9.93
CA LYS A 77 7.88 5.15 -11.19
C LYS A 77 8.42 6.51 -11.63
N SER A 78 7.77 7.61 -11.27
CA SER A 78 8.14 8.94 -11.76
C SER A 78 9.47 9.43 -11.16
N ASN A 79 9.75 9.07 -9.91
CA ASN A 79 10.95 9.50 -9.18
C ASN A 79 11.84 8.34 -8.72
N HIS A 80 11.48 7.10 -9.06
CA HIS A 80 12.20 5.89 -8.69
C HIS A 80 12.32 5.65 -7.16
N GLU A 81 11.38 6.17 -6.38
CA GLU A 81 11.38 5.98 -4.93
C GLU A 81 10.58 4.74 -4.51
N VAL A 82 11.11 4.05 -3.49
CA VAL A 82 10.42 2.95 -2.81
C VAL A 82 10.02 3.43 -1.42
N PHE A 83 8.71 3.44 -1.17
CA PHE A 83 8.14 3.76 0.13
C PHE A 83 7.67 2.47 0.79
N ILE A 84 8.32 2.08 1.88
CA ILE A 84 7.92 0.94 2.71
C ILE A 84 7.23 1.44 3.98
N ILE A 85 6.10 0.84 4.32
CA ILE A 85 5.31 1.29 5.45
C ILE A 85 4.65 0.14 6.21
N ARG A 86 4.53 0.34 7.51
CA ARG A 86 3.90 -0.57 8.46
C ARG A 86 2.94 0.21 9.35
N ASP A 87 1.85 -0.42 9.75
CA ASP A 87 0.91 0.15 10.71
C ASP A 87 1.58 0.51 12.05
N HIS A 88 0.96 1.44 12.77
CA HIS A 88 1.49 2.04 14.00
C HIS A 88 1.89 1.01 15.07
N PHE A 89 1.13 -0.08 15.17
CA PHE A 89 1.36 -1.13 16.17
C PHE A 89 2.22 -2.28 15.64
N GLY A 90 2.59 -2.25 14.35
CA GLY A 90 3.34 -3.31 13.70
C GLY A 90 2.61 -4.64 13.68
N ILE A 91 1.27 -4.64 13.55
CA ILE A 91 0.47 -5.87 13.57
C ILE A 91 0.81 -6.76 12.37
N LYS A 92 0.94 -6.19 11.17
CA LYS A 92 1.34 -6.97 9.98
C LYS A 92 2.86 -7.04 9.86
N PRO A 93 3.44 -8.20 9.48
CA PRO A 93 4.89 -8.33 9.36
C PRO A 93 5.44 -7.50 8.21
N LEU A 94 6.62 -6.93 8.42
CA LEU A 94 7.45 -6.31 7.38
C LEU A 94 8.90 -6.62 7.70
N TYR A 95 9.58 -7.30 6.79
CA TYR A 95 11.02 -7.56 6.86
C TYR A 95 11.69 -6.91 5.67
N TYR A 96 12.90 -6.41 5.89
CA TYR A 96 13.74 -5.94 4.80
C TYR A 96 15.16 -6.47 4.96
N PHE A 97 15.85 -6.62 3.83
CA PHE A 97 17.25 -6.95 3.75
C PHE A 97 17.90 -6.03 2.73
N ILE A 98 19.11 -5.57 3.04
CA ILE A 98 19.89 -4.71 2.16
C ILE A 98 21.36 -5.15 2.20
N ASP A 99 21.95 -5.28 1.02
CA ASP A 99 23.39 -5.42 0.82
C ASP A 99 23.85 -4.53 -0.36
N ASP A 100 25.09 -4.70 -0.80
CA ASP A 100 25.68 -3.89 -1.88
C ASP A 100 24.99 -4.07 -3.25
N TYR A 101 24.20 -5.11 -3.45
CA TYR A 101 23.60 -5.50 -4.73
C TYR A 101 22.08 -5.50 -4.72
N GLN A 102 21.45 -5.70 -3.56
CA GLN A 102 20.00 -5.89 -3.50
C GLN A 102 19.36 -5.23 -2.29
N PHE A 103 18.12 -4.79 -2.52
CA PHE A 103 17.16 -4.40 -1.50
C PHE A 103 15.93 -5.29 -1.64
N ILE A 104 15.61 -6.05 -0.59
CA ILE A 104 14.51 -7.02 -0.57
C ILE A 104 13.54 -6.65 0.53
N VAL A 105 12.24 -6.74 0.22
CA VAL A 105 11.15 -6.50 1.19
C VAL A 105 10.20 -7.69 1.19
N LEU A 106 9.88 -8.19 2.38
CA LEU A 106 8.92 -9.26 2.60
C LEU A 106 7.78 -8.76 3.50
N LEU A 107 6.57 -8.73 2.94
CA LEU A 107 5.37 -8.27 3.64
C LEU A 107 4.61 -9.39 4.38
N ARG A 108 5.09 -10.63 4.26
CA ARG A 108 4.50 -11.81 4.89
C ARG A 108 5.61 -12.70 5.43
N ASN A 109 5.24 -13.50 6.43
CA ASN A 109 6.10 -14.58 6.89
C ASN A 109 6.23 -15.60 5.74
N LYS A 110 7.43 -15.68 5.18
CA LYS A 110 7.88 -16.82 4.39
C LYS A 110 9.24 -17.22 4.94
N ALA A 111 9.31 -18.44 5.47
CA ALA A 111 10.59 -19.07 5.74
C ALA A 111 11.23 -19.37 4.38
N TYR A 112 12.18 -18.53 3.96
CA TYR A 112 13.12 -18.91 2.91
C TYR A 112 14.23 -19.70 3.58
N SER A 113 14.10 -21.04 3.60
CA SER A 113 15.29 -21.87 3.71
C SER A 113 16.05 -21.77 2.38
N SER A 114 17.39 -21.70 2.47
CA SER A 114 18.37 -21.53 1.38
C SER A 114 18.48 -20.13 0.75
N LEU A 115 19.34 -19.30 1.36
CA LEU A 115 20.45 -18.66 0.64
C LEU A 115 21.69 -19.53 0.84
#